data_AF-A0A699YLD1-F1
#
_entry.id   AF-A0A699YLD1-F1
#
_cell.length_a   1.000
_cell.length_b   1.000
_cell.length_c   1.000
_cell.angle_alpha   90.00
_cell.angle_beta   90.00
_cell.angle_gamma   90.00
#
_symmetry.space_group_name_H-M   'P 1'
#
loop_
_entity.id
_entity.type
_entity.pdbx_description
1 polymer ?
#
loop_
_entity_poly.entity_id
_entity_poly.type
_entity_poly.pdbx_seq_one_letter_code
_entity_poly.pdbx_strand_id
1 'polypeptide(L)'
;SVLTVLGTGAPQVASFFITYVIFNALVVKPIMLLRPWGLLIFCIRYRLAATPRARCRLWALQEMPFGPLLPNHTIIVLLTLVFACVHPLVTPAGLLYFTVNQLLERYQQVYVWRRSYESGGKLWRQAVLQVMVGLYMAQITMLGLLGIKRFK
;
A
#
# COMPACT_ATOMS: atom_id res chain seq x y z
N SER A 1 2.55 -33.54 -13.77
CA SER A 1 1.77 -32.52 -14.50
C SER A 1 1.39 -31.32 -13.62
N VAL A 2 0.79 -31.52 -12.44
CA VAL A 2 0.41 -30.39 -11.54
C VAL A 2 1.63 -29.74 -10.87
N LEU A 3 2.56 -30.53 -10.34
CA LEU A 3 3.79 -30.04 -9.68
C LEU A 3 4.70 -29.22 -10.62
N THR A 4 4.75 -29.59 -11.90
CA THR A 4 5.54 -28.88 -12.90
C THR A 4 4.94 -27.52 -13.28
N VAL A 5 3.60 -27.43 -13.35
CA VAL A 5 2.89 -26.16 -13.59
C VAL A 5 3.04 -25.21 -12.39
N LEU A 6 3.01 -25.75 -11.16
CA LEU A 6 3.28 -24.96 -9.96
C LEU A 6 4.72 -24.46 -9.91
N GLY A 7 5.68 -25.28 -10.31
CA GLY A 7 7.10 -24.91 -10.38
C GLY A 7 7.41 -23.81 -11.39
N THR A 8 6.74 -23.79 -12.55
CA THR A 8 6.94 -22.77 -13.59
C THR A 8 6.08 -21.51 -13.39
N GLY A 9 4.90 -21.64 -12.79
CA GLY A 9 3.99 -20.52 -12.54
C GLY A 9 4.44 -19.61 -11.39
N ALA A 10 5.02 -20.18 -10.32
CA ALA A 10 5.50 -19.42 -9.16
C ALA A 10 6.46 -18.26 -9.49
N PRO A 11 7.52 -18.44 -10.30
CA PRO A 11 8.42 -17.34 -10.67
C PRO A 11 7.76 -16.29 -11.58
N GLN A 12 6.85 -16.68 -12.48
CA GLN A 12 6.13 -15.72 -13.33
C GLN A 12 5.24 -14.77 -12.50
N VAL A 13 4.54 -15.33 -11.51
CA VAL A 13 3.71 -14.56 -10.58
C VAL A 13 4.57 -13.63 -9.73
N ALA A 14 5.74 -14.08 -9.27
CA ALA A 14 6.67 -13.22 -8.52
C ALA A 14 7.13 -12.01 -9.36
N SER A 15 7.49 -12.21 -10.63
CA SER A 15 7.89 -11.13 -11.52
C SER A 15 6.79 -10.09 -11.75
N PHE A 16 5.53 -10.53 -11.87
CA PHE A 16 4.38 -9.60 -11.96
C PHE A 16 4.27 -8.72 -10.71
N PHE A 17 4.39 -9.30 -9.52
CA PHE A 17 4.25 -8.56 -8.27
C PHE A 17 5.39 -7.55 -8.03
N ILE A 18 6.60 -7.82 -8.52
CA ILE A 18 7.70 -6.83 -8.50
C ILE A 18 7.30 -5.59 -9.29
N THR A 19 6.86 -5.77 -10.53
CA THR A 19 6.42 -4.67 -11.40
C THR A 19 5.25 -3.92 -10.78
N TYR A 20 4.31 -4.63 -10.15
CA TYR A 20 3.20 -4.03 -9.41
C TYR A 20 3.66 -3.16 -8.24
N VAL A 21 4.61 -3.61 -7.43
CA VAL A 21 5.15 -2.83 -6.29
C VAL A 21 5.86 -1.58 -6.80
N ILE A 22 6.67 -1.71 -7.86
CA ILE A 22 7.36 -0.57 -8.50
C ILE A 22 6.35 0.44 -9.06
N PHE A 23 5.32 -0.04 -9.76
CA PHE A 23 4.26 0.82 -10.29
C PHE A 23 3.53 1.57 -9.17
N ASN A 24 3.21 0.90 -8.07
CA ASN A 24 2.60 1.55 -6.92
C ASN A 24 3.50 2.62 -6.32
N ALA A 25 4.80 2.34 -6.21
CA ALA A 25 5.77 3.27 -5.65
C ALA A 25 5.96 4.52 -6.52
N LEU A 26 6.18 4.35 -7.83
CA LEU A 26 6.59 5.44 -8.72
C LEU A 26 5.40 6.16 -9.37
N VAL A 27 4.27 5.50 -9.56
CA VAL A 27 3.12 6.08 -10.28
C VAL A 27 2.00 6.38 -9.31
N VAL A 28 1.49 5.37 -8.61
CA VAL A 28 0.27 5.52 -7.79
C VAL A 28 0.49 6.48 -6.63
N LYS A 29 1.58 6.33 -5.87
CA LYS A 29 1.84 7.17 -4.69
C LYS A 29 2.08 8.65 -5.05
N PRO A 30 2.91 9.00 -6.06
CA PRO A 30 3.03 10.38 -6.51
C PRO A 30 1.73 10.96 -7.08
N ILE A 31 0.94 10.20 -7.82
CA ILE A 31 -0.38 10.68 -8.28
C ILE A 31 -1.31 10.93 -7.08
N MET A 32 -1.23 10.10 -6.05
CA MET A 32 -2.01 10.29 -4.83
C MET A 32 -1.62 11.56 -4.07
N LEU A 33 -0.39 12.07 -4.25
CA LEU A 33 0.03 13.39 -3.75
C LEU A 33 -0.87 14.51 -4.29
N LEU A 34 -1.19 14.46 -5.59
CA LEU A 34 -2.05 15.43 -6.26
C LEU A 34 -3.52 15.34 -5.79
N ARG A 35 -3.95 14.20 -5.25
CA ARG A 35 -5.33 13.92 -4.80
C ARG A 35 -6.36 14.20 -5.92
N PRO A 36 -6.26 13.51 -7.07
CA PRO A 36 -7.09 13.80 -8.25
C PRO A 36 -8.59 13.78 -7.93
N TRP A 37 -9.05 12.79 -7.15
CA TRP A 37 -10.45 12.67 -6.77
C TRP A 37 -10.92 13.81 -5.85
N GLY A 38 -10.09 14.21 -4.88
CA GLY A 38 -10.38 15.32 -3.98
C GLY A 38 -10.48 16.65 -4.72
N LEU A 39 -9.57 16.88 -5.68
CA LEU A 39 -9.59 18.06 -6.54
C LEU A 39 -10.82 18.09 -7.44
N LEU A 40 -11.20 16.97 -8.04
CA LEU A 40 -12.39 16.86 -8.89
C LEU A 40 -13.66 17.24 -8.13
N ILE A 41 -13.86 16.65 -6.95
CA ILE A 41 -15.01 16.97 -6.08
C ILE A 41 -14.97 18.43 -5.64
N PHE A 42 -13.79 18.93 -5.27
CA PHE A 42 -13.62 20.33 -4.87
C PHE A 42 -14.02 21.29 -6.00
N CYS A 43 -13.56 21.05 -7.24
CA CYS A 43 -13.91 21.88 -8.40
C CYS A 43 -15.42 21.91 -8.65
N ILE A 44 -16.09 20.76 -8.58
CA ILE A 44 -17.55 20.65 -8.76
C ILE A 44 -18.27 21.42 -7.65
N ARG A 45 -17.92 21.17 -6.38
CA ARG A 45 -18.57 21.80 -5.22
C ARG A 45 -18.30 23.30 -5.14
N TYR A 46 -17.12 23.75 -5.57
CA TYR A 46 -16.77 25.16 -5.63
C TYR A 46 -17.66 25.92 -6.63
N ARG A 47 -17.94 25.33 -7.79
CA ARG A 47 -18.87 25.91 -8.78
C ARG A 47 -20.31 25.97 -8.28
N LEU A 48 -20.75 24.98 -7.51
CA LEU A 48 -22.11 24.92 -6.94
C LEU A 48 -22.29 25.83 -5.69
N ALA A 49 -21.20 26.31 -5.09
CA ALA A 49 -21.25 27.14 -3.90
C ALA A 49 -21.58 28.61 -4.22
N ALA A 50 -22.80 29.02 -3.89
CA ALA A 50 -23.31 30.37 -4.13
C ALA A 50 -22.69 31.43 -3.19
N THR A 51 -22.40 31.09 -1.92
CA THR A 51 -21.91 32.06 -0.94
C THR A 51 -20.39 31.94 -0.70
N PRO A 52 -19.69 33.06 -0.43
CA PRO A 52 -18.25 33.04 -0.14
C PRO A 52 -17.94 32.22 1.12
N ARG A 53 -18.84 32.23 2.12
CA ARG A 53 -18.72 31.41 3.33
C ARG A 53 -18.77 29.91 3.03
N ALA A 54 -19.66 29.47 2.12
CA ALA A 54 -19.72 28.08 1.69
C ALA A 54 -18.43 27.65 0.97
N ARG A 55 -17.83 28.57 0.17
CA ARG A 55 -16.54 28.34 -0.47
C ARG A 55 -15.41 28.15 0.56
N CYS A 56 -15.32 29.01 1.58
CA CYS A 56 -14.31 28.85 2.64
C CYS A 56 -14.45 27.52 3.40
N ARG A 57 -15.68 27.07 3.67
CA ARG A 57 -15.92 25.81 4.40
C ARG A 57 -15.45 24.57 3.62
N LEU A 58 -15.45 24.61 2.29
CA LEU A 58 -14.95 23.51 1.45
C LEU A 58 -13.46 23.22 1.67
N TRP A 59 -12.66 24.25 1.93
CA TRP A 59 -11.23 24.10 2.19
C TRP A 59 -10.95 23.41 3.54
N ALA A 60 -11.86 23.55 4.51
CA ALA A 60 -11.71 22.98 5.84
C ALA A 60 -12.03 21.47 5.92
N LEU A 61 -12.65 20.89 4.89
CA LEU A 61 -13.18 19.51 4.87
C LEU A 61 -12.17 18.47 4.32
N GLN A 62 -10.90 18.55 4.73
CA GLN A 62 -9.87 17.61 4.27
C GLN A 62 -9.51 16.61 5.35
N GLU A 63 -10.29 15.54 5.43
CA GLU A 63 -10.14 14.49 6.44
C GLU A 63 -9.25 13.35 5.96
N MET A 64 -8.40 12.82 6.84
CA MET A 64 -7.50 11.69 6.53
C MET A 64 -8.29 10.38 6.35
N PRO A 65 -8.20 9.69 5.19
CA PRO A 65 -8.89 8.43 4.96
C PRO A 65 -8.13 7.26 5.59
N PHE A 66 -8.34 7.01 6.89
CA PHE A 66 -7.68 5.90 7.60
C PHE A 66 -8.08 4.51 7.09
N GLY A 67 -9.32 4.35 6.61
CA GLY A 67 -9.88 3.06 6.17
C GLY A 67 -9.06 2.35 5.08
N PRO A 68 -8.87 2.96 3.90
CA PRO A 68 -8.10 2.35 2.81
C PRO A 68 -6.59 2.47 2.99
N LEU A 69 -6.10 3.41 3.80
CA LEU A 69 -4.66 3.68 3.91
C LEU A 69 -3.91 2.46 4.46
N LEU A 70 -4.33 1.96 5.63
CA LEU A 70 -3.66 0.83 6.29
C LEU A 70 -3.58 -0.44 5.41
N PRO A 71 -4.69 -0.98 4.86
CA PRO A 71 -4.64 -2.21 4.07
C PRO A 71 -3.79 -2.06 2.79
N ASN A 72 -3.76 -0.87 2.17
CA ASN A 72 -2.93 -0.62 1.00
C ASN A 72 -1.43 -0.73 1.29
N HIS A 73 -0.99 -0.43 2.52
CA HIS A 73 0.41 -0.65 2.91
C HIS A 73 0.66 -2.09 3.33
N THR A 74 -0.24 -2.68 4.10
CA THR A 74 -0.02 -4.03 4.64
C THR A 74 -0.08 -5.10 3.57
N ILE A 75 -0.81 -4.89 2.46
CA ILE A 75 -0.74 -5.79 1.30
C ILE A 75 0.65 -5.75 0.63
N ILE A 76 1.30 -4.59 0.56
CA ILE A 76 2.65 -4.48 -0.01
C ILE A 76 3.69 -5.07 0.96
N VAL A 77 3.52 -4.91 2.28
CA VAL A 77 4.31 -5.65 3.27
C VAL A 77 4.14 -7.16 3.07
N LEU A 78 2.91 -7.65 2.91
CA LEU A 78 2.64 -9.06 2.70
C LEU A 78 3.30 -9.58 1.42
N LEU A 79 3.14 -8.89 0.30
CA LEU A 79 3.76 -9.27 -0.98
C LEU A 79 5.29 -9.30 -0.88
N THR A 80 5.88 -8.29 -0.25
CA THR A 80 7.33 -8.20 -0.09
C THR A 80 7.88 -9.31 0.80
N LEU A 81 7.19 -9.66 1.90
CA LEU A 81 7.59 -10.77 2.77
C LEU A 81 7.46 -12.13 2.09
N VAL A 82 6.32 -12.39 1.44
CA VAL A 82 6.04 -13.70 0.83
C VAL A 82 6.97 -13.97 -0.35
N PHE A 83 7.18 -12.99 -1.23
CA PHE A 83 8.00 -13.19 -2.43
C PHE A 83 9.50 -12.96 -2.24
N ALA A 84 9.96 -12.46 -1.07
CA ALA A 84 11.38 -12.29 -0.78
C ALA A 84 12.18 -13.61 -0.91
N CYS A 85 11.59 -14.74 -0.52
CA CYS A 85 12.24 -16.06 -0.62
C CYS A 85 12.26 -16.62 -2.05
N VAL A 86 11.32 -16.23 -2.91
CA VAL A 86 11.22 -16.69 -4.31
C VAL A 86 12.12 -15.87 -5.20
N HIS A 87 12.07 -14.54 -5.06
CA HIS A 87 12.77 -13.60 -5.93
C HIS A 87 13.34 -12.44 -5.09
N PRO A 88 14.65 -12.44 -4.77
CA PRO A 88 15.23 -11.50 -3.81
C PRO A 88 15.16 -10.03 -4.28
N LEU A 89 15.01 -9.78 -5.59
CA LEU A 89 14.82 -8.40 -6.10
C LEU A 89 13.50 -7.75 -5.68
N VAL A 90 12.56 -8.50 -5.09
CA VAL A 90 11.33 -7.91 -4.50
C VAL A 90 11.68 -7.03 -3.30
N THR A 91 12.71 -7.38 -2.52
CA THR A 91 13.10 -6.65 -1.31
C THR A 91 13.55 -5.21 -1.58
N PRO A 92 14.48 -4.92 -2.52
CA PRO A 92 14.82 -3.54 -2.85
C PRO A 92 13.65 -2.78 -3.49
N ALA A 93 12.78 -3.45 -4.26
CA ALA A 93 11.55 -2.82 -4.77
C ALA A 93 10.58 -2.42 -3.64
N GLY A 94 10.43 -3.28 -2.63
CA GLY A 94 9.67 -2.98 -1.41
C GLY A 94 10.27 -1.83 -0.62
N LEU A 95 11.59 -1.79 -0.46
CA LEU A 95 12.28 -0.69 0.20
C LEU A 95 12.03 0.63 -0.54
N LEU A 96 12.14 0.64 -1.87
CA LEU A 96 11.82 1.80 -2.71
C LEU A 96 10.38 2.28 -2.49
N TYR A 97 9.41 1.36 -2.41
CA TYR A 97 8.04 1.70 -2.09
C TYR A 97 7.93 2.42 -0.74
N PHE A 98 8.51 1.87 0.33
CA PHE A 98 8.40 2.46 1.66
C PHE A 98 9.12 3.81 1.78
N THR A 99 10.27 4.00 1.13
CA THR A 99 10.99 5.29 1.16
C THR A 99 10.20 6.40 0.47
N VAL A 100 9.68 6.13 -0.73
CA VAL A 100 8.83 7.09 -1.47
C VAL A 100 7.55 7.36 -0.68
N ASN A 101 6.90 6.32 -0.19
CA ASN A 101 5.68 6.45 0.59
C ASN A 101 5.88 7.28 1.86
N GLN A 102 6.94 7.04 2.60
CA GLN A 102 7.27 7.76 3.82
C GLN A 102 7.44 9.26 3.56
N LEU A 103 8.11 9.65 2.47
CA LEU A 103 8.29 11.06 2.12
C LEU A 103 6.96 11.74 1.76
N LEU A 104 6.17 11.10 0.90
CA LEU A 104 4.92 11.66 0.39
C LEU A 104 3.84 11.74 1.48
N GLU A 105 3.66 10.69 2.27
CA GLU A 105 2.61 10.66 3.29
C GLU A 105 2.93 11.57 4.46
N ARG A 106 4.21 11.72 4.84
CA ARG A 106 4.63 12.73 5.82
C ARG A 106 4.29 14.14 5.35
N TYR A 107 4.57 14.46 4.08
CA TYR A 107 4.20 15.76 3.52
C TYR A 107 2.68 15.98 3.59
N GLN A 108 1.88 14.99 3.17
CA GLN A 108 0.43 15.12 3.22
C GLN A 108 -0.11 15.25 4.66
N GLN A 109 0.46 14.52 5.62
CA GLN A 109 0.05 14.60 7.02
C GLN A 109 0.29 15.98 7.65
N VAL A 110 1.38 16.66 7.27
CA VAL A 110 1.71 17.98 7.81
C VAL A 110 0.89 19.09 7.13
N TYR A 111 0.77 19.06 5.79
CA TYR A 111 0.26 20.20 5.04
C TYR A 111 -1.20 20.09 4.61
N VAL A 112 -1.75 18.88 4.54
CA VAL A 112 -3.02 18.63 3.85
C VAL A 112 -4.07 18.05 4.77
N TRP A 113 -3.72 17.00 5.51
CA TRP A 113 -4.69 16.24 6.28
C TRP A 113 -5.03 16.91 7.61
N ARG A 114 -6.33 17.04 7.87
CA ARG A 114 -6.85 17.41 9.19
C ARG A 114 -7.33 16.15 9.91
N ARG A 115 -6.98 16.04 11.19
CA ARG A 115 -7.47 14.96 12.06
C ARG A 115 -8.92 15.23 12.44
N SER A 116 -9.84 14.36 12.02
CA SER A 116 -11.25 14.43 12.41
C SER A 116 -11.50 13.85 13.80
N TYR A 117 -10.68 12.87 14.21
CA TYR A 117 -10.79 12.19 15.49
C TYR A 117 -9.40 11.77 16.00
N GLU A 118 -9.25 11.72 17.32
CA GLU A 118 -8.07 11.19 18.01
C GLU A 118 -8.32 9.74 18.42
N SER A 119 -7.70 8.78 17.73
CA SER A 119 -7.92 7.34 17.97
C SER A 119 -7.09 6.75 19.10
N GLY A 120 -6.09 7.49 19.60
CA GLY A 120 -5.14 7.01 20.60
C GLY A 120 -4.25 5.84 20.12
N GLY A 121 -4.06 5.68 18.80
CA GLY A 121 -3.16 4.66 18.25
C GLY A 121 -3.76 3.25 18.10
N LYS A 122 -5.08 3.09 18.21
CA LYS A 122 -5.76 1.78 18.05
C LYS A 122 -5.43 1.06 16.73
N LEU A 123 -5.10 1.81 15.68
CA LEU A 123 -4.68 1.31 14.37
C LEU A 123 -3.40 0.44 14.45
N TRP A 124 -2.49 0.74 15.37
CA TRP A 124 -1.20 0.05 15.48
C TRP A 124 -1.37 -1.44 15.75
N ARG A 125 -2.30 -1.80 16.65
CA ARG A 125 -2.59 -3.21 16.95
C ARG A 125 -3.02 -3.99 15.71
N GLN A 126 -3.85 -3.39 14.86
CA GLN A 126 -4.30 -4.01 13.62
C GLN A 126 -3.16 -4.15 12.61
N ALA A 127 -2.31 -3.13 12.49
CA ALA A 127 -1.13 -3.18 11.63
C ALA A 127 -0.20 -4.34 12.01
N VAL A 128 0.13 -4.47 13.29
CA VAL A 128 1.00 -5.54 13.80
C VAL A 128 0.39 -6.91 13.49
N LEU A 129 -0.91 -7.11 13.76
CA LEU A 129 -1.58 -8.39 13.46
C LEU A 129 -1.50 -8.74 11.95
N GLN A 130 -1.72 -7.77 11.07
CA GLN A 130 -1.63 -7.99 9.62
C GLN A 130 -0.20 -8.34 9.17
N VAL A 131 0.81 -7.69 9.74
CA VAL A 131 2.23 -8.00 9.47
C VAL A 131 2.58 -9.40 9.97
N MET A 132 2.10 -9.80 11.16
CA MET A 132 2.31 -11.15 11.69
C MET A 132 1.68 -12.21 10.78
N VAL A 133 0.46 -11.98 10.27
CA VAL A 133 -0.15 -12.87 9.27
C VAL A 133 0.71 -12.95 8.00
N GLY A 134 1.24 -11.83 7.50
CA GLY A 134 2.17 -11.83 6.37
C GLY A 134 3.43 -12.66 6.62
N LEU A 135 3.97 -12.62 7.83
CA LEU A 135 5.14 -13.40 8.24
C LEU A 135 4.83 -14.90 8.30
N TYR A 136 3.68 -15.30 8.87
CA TYR A 136 3.24 -16.70 8.86
C TYR A 136 3.01 -17.21 7.44
N MET A 137 2.42 -16.39 6.55
CA MET A 137 2.25 -16.74 5.13
C MET A 137 3.60 -16.94 4.45
N ALA A 138 4.59 -16.08 4.71
CA ALA A 138 5.94 -16.22 4.16
C ALA A 138 6.59 -17.55 4.61
N GLN A 139 6.48 -17.91 5.89
CA GLN A 139 6.99 -19.19 6.40
C GLN A 139 6.33 -20.40 5.73
N ILE A 140 5.00 -20.38 5.57
CA ILE A 140 4.26 -21.46 4.89
C ILE A 140 4.71 -21.59 3.43
N THR A 141 4.85 -20.47 2.71
CA THR A 141 5.34 -20.51 1.32
C THR A 141 6.77 -21.01 1.20
N MET A 142 7.65 -20.64 2.12
CA MET A 142 9.02 -21.15 2.16
C MET A 142 9.03 -22.67 2.38
N LEU A 143 8.27 -23.17 3.36
CA LEU A 143 8.15 -24.61 3.62
C LEU A 143 7.59 -25.36 2.40
N GLY A 144 6.59 -24.78 1.72
CA GLY A 144 6.03 -25.36 0.48
C GLY A 144 7.07 -25.48 -0.64
N LEU A 145 7.88 -24.44 -0.86
CA LEU A 145 8.94 -24.44 -1.89
C LEU A 145 10.07 -25.42 -1.56
N LEU A 146 10.50 -25.46 -0.29
CA LEU A 146 11.53 -26.39 0.17
C LEU A 146 11.04 -27.84 0.11
N GLY A 147 9.77 -28.10 0.40
CA GLY A 147 9.17 -29.45 0.29
C GLY A 147 9.10 -29.97 -1.15
N ILE A 148 8.92 -29.09 -2.14
CA ILE A 148 8.92 -29.47 -3.57
C ILE A 148 10.35 -29.71 -4.07
N LYS A 149 11.33 -28.98 -3.55
CA LYS A 149 12.73 -29.13 -3.92
C LYS A 149 13.27 -30.44 -3.32
N ARG A 150 13.33 -31.49 -4.14
CA ARG A 150 13.90 -32.79 -3.73
C ARG A 150 15.37 -32.58 -3.35
N PHE A 151 15.67 -32.63 -2.06
CA PHE A 151 17.03 -32.65 -1.55
C PHE A 151 17.69 -33.94 -2.06
N LYS A 152 18.73 -33.79 -2.88
CA LYS A 152 19.72 -34.85 -3.11
C LYS A 152 20.77 -34.76 -2.03
#